data_AF-A0A9X1SXK1-F1
#
_entry.id   AF-A0A9X1SXK1-F1
#
_cell.length_a   1.000
_cell.length_b   1.000
_cell.length_c   1.000
_cell.angle_alpha   90.00
_cell.angle_beta   90.00
_cell.angle_gamma   90.00
#
_symmetry.space_group_name_H-M   'P 1'
#
loop_
_entity.id
_entity.type
_entity.pdbx_description
1 polymer ?
#
loop_
_entity_poly.entity_id
_entity_poly.type
_entity_poly.pdbx_seq_one_letter_code
_entity_poly.pdbx_strand_id
1 'polypeptide(L)'
;MANGQRTYDPATTSTMLSTFDNAQSGCKQVQSQVDGASGHLAGSYRGDAATRYQNSIQEWQTGFNRVQNALNLLNESMGKYRQITTTTESNNQGYAGGWANAG
;
A
#
# COMPACT_ATOMS: atom_id res chain seq x y z
N MET A 1 15.22 3.14 -34.97
CA MET A 1 15.91 2.92 -33.67
C MET A 1 14.85 3.01 -32.61
N ALA A 2 14.59 1.90 -31.91
CA ALA A 2 13.39 1.70 -31.11
C ALA A 2 13.30 2.75 -29.99
N ASN A 3 12.15 3.43 -29.98
CA ASN A 3 11.70 4.35 -28.96
C ASN A 3 11.59 3.56 -27.65
N GLY A 4 12.67 3.52 -26.87
CA GLY A 4 12.68 2.98 -25.53
C GLY A 4 11.81 3.86 -24.66
N GLN A 5 10.50 3.60 -24.69
CA GLN A 5 9.54 4.17 -23.75
C GLN A 5 10.18 4.09 -22.38
N ARG A 6 10.36 5.26 -21.75
CA ARG A 6 10.66 5.36 -20.33
C ARG A 6 9.52 4.65 -19.61
N THR A 7 9.70 3.37 -19.28
CA THR A 7 8.72 2.56 -18.54
C THR A 7 8.58 3.02 -17.08
N TYR A 8 9.21 4.14 -16.72
CA TYR A 8 9.20 4.74 -15.40
C TYR A 8 8.47 6.09 -15.47
N ASP A 9 7.19 6.08 -15.14
CA ASP A 9 6.43 7.30 -14.97
C ASP A 9 6.31 7.60 -13.47
N PRO A 10 7.06 8.58 -12.92
CA PRO A 10 6.93 8.98 -11.52
C PRO A 10 5.50 9.43 -11.17
N ALA A 11 4.68 9.84 -12.14
CA ALA A 11 3.26 10.10 -11.92
C ALA A 11 2.48 8.80 -11.62
N THR A 12 2.86 7.67 -12.23
CA THR A 12 2.25 6.35 -11.95
C THR A 12 2.62 5.86 -10.55
N THR A 13 3.88 6.01 -10.13
CA THR A 13 4.31 5.65 -8.76
C THR A 13 3.62 6.52 -7.70
N SER A 14 3.49 7.83 -7.95
CA SER A 14 2.76 8.75 -7.07
C SER A 14 1.27 8.43 -6.99
N THR A 15 0.66 8.06 -8.11
CA THR A 15 -0.77 7.65 -8.16
C THR A 15 -0.99 6.35 -7.40
N MET A 16 -0.08 5.37 -7.54
CA MET A 16 -0.13 4.13 -6.77
C MET A 16 -0.01 4.38 -5.26
N LEU A 17 0.95 5.20 -4.83
CA LEU A 17 1.12 5.58 -3.42
C LEU A 17 -0.16 6.19 -2.84
N SER A 18 -0.75 7.18 -3.53
CA SER A 18 -2.01 7.79 -3.12
C SER A 18 -3.17 6.78 -3.07
N THR A 19 -3.21 5.83 -4.01
CA THR A 19 -4.22 4.77 -4.02
C THR A 19 -4.07 3.83 -2.83
N PHE A 20 -2.83 3.51 -2.43
CA PHE A 20 -2.56 2.70 -1.25
C PHE A 20 -2.92 3.42 0.05
N ASP A 21 -2.62 4.72 0.16
CA ASP A 21 -3.01 5.52 1.32
C ASP A 21 -4.54 5.61 1.47
N ASN A 22 -5.25 5.78 0.35
CA ASN A 22 -6.71 5.74 0.33
C ASN A 22 -7.25 4.36 0.72
N ALA A 23 -6.65 3.29 0.23
CA ALA A 23 -7.02 1.93 0.62
C ALA A 23 -6.81 1.68 2.12
N GLN A 24 -5.70 2.15 2.70
CA GLN A 24 -5.47 2.06 4.14
C GLN A 24 -6.48 2.86 4.96
N SER A 25 -6.80 4.07 4.53
CA SER A 25 -7.83 4.90 5.18
C SER A 25 -9.19 4.21 5.15
N GLY A 26 -9.59 3.69 3.99
CA GLY A 26 -10.80 2.88 3.84
C GLY A 26 -10.77 1.64 4.72
N CYS A 27 -9.61 0.98 4.83
CA CYS A 27 -9.47 -0.17 5.69
C CYS A 27 -9.71 0.17 7.17
N LYS A 28 -9.13 1.27 7.67
CA LYS A 28 -9.34 1.74 9.06
C LYS A 28 -10.81 2.09 9.33
N GLN A 29 -11.50 2.68 8.37
CA GLN A 29 -12.92 2.99 8.50
C GLN A 29 -13.77 1.71 8.60
N VAL A 30 -13.53 0.72 7.74
CA VAL A 30 -14.24 -0.56 7.79
C VAL A 30 -13.98 -1.26 9.13
N GLN A 31 -12.74 -1.26 9.63
CA GLN A 31 -12.41 -1.82 10.93
C GLN A 31 -13.17 -1.14 12.07
N SER A 32 -13.20 0.19 12.09
CA SER A 32 -13.97 0.95 13.10
C SER A 32 -15.48 0.65 13.03
N GLN A 33 -16.04 0.47 11.84
CA GLN A 33 -17.46 0.09 11.68
C GLN A 33 -17.72 -1.34 12.17
N VAL A 34 -16.84 -2.29 11.87
CA VAL A 34 -16.96 -3.66 12.35
C VAL A 34 -16.83 -3.75 13.87
N ASP A 35 -15.88 -3.02 14.45
CA ASP A 35 -15.71 -2.96 15.92
C ASP A 35 -16.95 -2.36 16.60
N GLY A 36 -17.52 -1.30 16.02
CA GLY A 36 -18.75 -0.69 16.51
C GLY A 36 -19.96 -1.63 16.41
N ALA A 37 -20.12 -2.32 15.27
CA ALA A 37 -21.18 -3.30 15.07
C ALA A 37 -21.03 -4.49 16.02
N SER A 38 -19.81 -5.00 16.21
CA SER A 38 -19.50 -6.09 17.13
C SER A 38 -19.81 -5.71 18.58
N GLY A 39 -19.43 -4.50 19.01
CA GLY A 39 -19.73 -3.98 20.35
C GLY A 39 -21.23 -3.82 20.60
N HIS A 40 -21.98 -3.33 19.62
CA HIS A 40 -23.44 -3.25 19.70
C HIS A 40 -24.09 -4.64 19.79
N LEU A 41 -23.65 -5.58 18.96
CA LEU A 41 -24.17 -6.95 18.95
C LEU A 41 -23.87 -7.68 20.27
N ALA A 42 -22.68 -7.50 20.84
CA ALA A 42 -22.28 -8.08 22.12
C ALA A 42 -23.13 -7.56 23.31
N GLY A 43 -23.55 -6.30 23.24
CA GLY A 43 -24.41 -5.68 24.27
C GLY A 43 -25.86 -6.15 24.20
N SER A 44 -26.38 -6.43 23.00
CA SER A 44 -27.81 -6.66 22.76
C SER A 44 -28.19 -8.11 22.46
N TYR A 45 -27.25 -8.95 22.01
CA TYR A 45 -27.53 -10.31 21.54
C TYR A 45 -26.66 -11.34 22.27
N ARG A 46 -27.29 -12.32 22.94
CA ARG A 46 -26.61 -13.40 23.68
C ARG A 46 -27.04 -14.77 23.17
N GLY A 47 -26.09 -15.68 23.00
CA GLY A 47 -26.31 -17.06 22.55
C GLY A 47 -25.25 -17.54 21.56
N ASP A 48 -25.34 -18.81 21.14
CA ASP A 48 -24.37 -19.46 20.23
C ASP A 48 -24.15 -18.70 18.92
N ALA A 49 -25.19 -18.05 18.39
CA ALA A 49 -25.10 -17.23 17.18
C ALA A 49 -24.21 -15.99 17.39
N ALA A 50 -24.27 -15.36 18.57
CA ALA A 50 -23.41 -14.21 18.90
C ALA A 50 -21.95 -14.64 19.01
N THR A 51 -21.68 -15.78 19.67
CA THR A 51 -20.32 -16.35 19.77
C THR A 51 -19.75 -16.68 18.39
N ARG A 52 -20.52 -17.33 17.51
CA ARG A 52 -20.08 -17.62 16.13
C ARG A 52 -19.78 -16.37 15.34
N TYR A 53 -20.64 -15.35 15.46
CA TYR A 53 -20.42 -14.07 14.78
C TYR A 53 -19.15 -13.36 15.28
N GLN A 54 -18.91 -13.35 16.58
CA GLN A 54 -17.69 -12.80 17.17
C GLN A 54 -16.43 -13.53 16.67
N ASN A 55 -16.47 -14.86 16.63
CA ASN A 55 -15.36 -15.65 16.09
C ASN A 55 -15.10 -15.33 14.61
N SER A 56 -16.16 -15.21 13.79
CA SER A 56 -16.03 -14.83 12.38
C SER A 56 -15.47 -13.41 12.21
N ILE A 57 -15.84 -12.46 13.07
CA ILE A 57 -15.25 -11.11 13.07
C ILE A 57 -13.76 -11.16 13.40
N GLN A 58 -13.35 -11.96 14.39
CA GLN A 58 -11.93 -12.08 14.75
C GLN A 58 -11.09 -12.72 13.63
N GLU A 59 -11.62 -13.74 12.96
CA GLU A 59 -10.98 -14.33 11.78
C GLU A 59 -10.87 -13.33 10.63
N TRP A 60 -11.95 -12.59 10.37
CA TRP A 60 -11.96 -11.54 9.36
C TRP A 60 -10.94 -10.43 9.69
N GLN A 61 -10.89 -9.94 10.93
CA GLN A 61 -9.90 -8.96 11.40
C GLN A 61 -8.46 -9.47 11.21
N THR A 62 -8.21 -10.75 11.48
CA THR A 62 -6.90 -11.37 11.28
C THR A 62 -6.50 -11.35 9.81
N GLY A 63 -7.40 -11.77 8.90
CA GLY A 63 -7.16 -11.70 7.46
C GLY A 63 -6.96 -10.27 6.97
N PHE A 64 -7.76 -9.34 7.50
CA PHE A 64 -7.70 -7.94 7.15
C PHE A 64 -6.40 -7.25 7.57
N ASN A 65 -5.89 -7.55 8.77
CA ASN A 65 -4.59 -7.07 9.23
C ASN A 65 -3.46 -7.55 8.31
N ARG A 66 -3.56 -8.75 7.72
CA ARG A 66 -2.59 -9.23 6.73
C ARG A 66 -2.63 -8.38 5.46
N VAL A 67 -3.82 -7.99 5.00
CA VAL A 67 -3.98 -7.08 3.84
C VAL A 67 -3.35 -5.72 4.14
N GLN A 68 -3.61 -5.14 5.32
CA GLN A 68 -2.97 -3.88 5.73
C GLN A 68 -1.44 -3.99 5.75
N ASN A 69 -0.90 -5.08 6.29
CA ASN A 69 0.55 -5.32 6.31
C ASN A 69 1.14 -5.48 4.90
N ALA A 70 0.45 -6.17 4.01
CA ALA A 70 0.88 -6.29 2.61
C ALA A 70 0.88 -4.92 1.90
N LEU A 71 -0.14 -4.09 2.14
CA LEU A 71 -0.21 -2.72 1.61
C LEU A 71 0.93 -1.84 2.14
N ASN A 72 1.27 -1.94 3.44
CA ASN A 72 2.41 -1.25 4.03
C ASN A 72 3.73 -1.66 3.36
N LEU A 73 3.95 -2.96 3.17
CA LEU A 73 5.16 -3.49 2.54
C LEU A 73 5.27 -2.99 1.08
N LEU A 74 4.16 -2.96 0.35
CA LEU A 74 4.13 -2.50 -1.03
C LEU A 74 4.46 -1.00 -1.14
N ASN A 75 3.95 -0.19 -0.22
CA ASN A 75 4.27 1.23 -0.11
C ASN A 75 5.78 1.44 0.16
N GLU A 76 6.36 0.72 1.14
CA GLU A 76 7.79 0.77 1.45
C GLU A 76 8.65 0.34 0.26
N SER A 77 8.25 -0.73 -0.44
CA SER A 77 8.92 -1.25 -1.63
C SER A 77 8.95 -0.23 -2.74
N MET A 78 7.82 0.46 -2.98
CA MET A 78 7.71 1.51 -3.98
C MET A 78 8.52 2.75 -3.63
N GLY A 79 8.57 3.13 -2.35
CA GLY A 79 9.44 4.21 -1.87
C GLY A 79 10.92 3.92 -2.14
N LYS A 80 11.37 2.71 -1.81
CA LYS A 80 12.75 2.25 -2.09
C LYS A 80 13.05 2.19 -3.59
N TYR A 81 12.11 1.68 -4.38
CA TYR A 81 12.25 1.60 -5.83
C TYR A 81 12.40 2.99 -6.46
N ARG A 82 11.64 3.99 -5.99
CA ARG A 82 11.79 5.40 -6.41
C ARG A 82 13.15 5.98 -6.09
N GLN A 83 13.68 5.71 -4.90
CA GLN A 83 14.98 6.19 -4.48
C GLN A 83 16.12 5.60 -5.34
N ILE A 84 16.06 4.29 -5.61
CA ILE A 84 17.05 3.60 -6.44
C ILE A 84 17.03 4.14 -7.87
N THR A 85 15.85 4.23 -8.49
CA THR A 85 15.74 4.74 -9.87
C THR A 85 16.25 6.17 -9.99
N THR A 86 15.88 7.05 -9.07
CA THR A 86 16.36 8.45 -9.07
C THR A 86 17.90 8.50 -8.99
N THR A 87 18.50 7.64 -8.16
CA THR A 87 19.96 7.54 -8.02
C THR A 87 20.61 7.01 -9.29
N THR A 88 20.04 5.98 -9.92
CA THR A 88 20.56 5.42 -11.18
C THR A 88 20.45 6.42 -12.34
N GLU A 89 19.34 7.14 -12.46
CA GLU A 89 19.18 8.19 -13.48
C GLU A 89 20.17 9.35 -13.26
N SER A 90 20.33 9.82 -12.03
CA SER A 90 21.32 10.85 -11.68
C SER A 90 22.75 10.40 -11.98
N ASN A 91 23.09 9.15 -11.67
CA ASN A 91 24.41 8.59 -11.96
C ASN A 91 24.62 8.47 -13.47
N ASN A 92 23.66 7.96 -14.24
CA ASN A 92 23.76 7.85 -15.69
C ASN A 92 23.87 9.22 -16.38
N GLN A 93 23.18 10.24 -15.89
CA GLN A 93 23.35 11.62 -16.38
C GLN A 93 24.74 12.18 -16.05
N GLY A 94 25.27 11.90 -14.85
CA GLY A 94 26.63 12.27 -14.47
C GLY A 94 27.70 11.63 -15.36
N TYR A 95 27.57 10.34 -15.69
CA TYR A 95 28.47 9.65 -16.62
C TYR A 95 28.31 10.13 -18.07
N ALA A 96 27.08 10.47 -18.48
CA ALA A 96 26.83 10.99 -19.82
C ALA A 96 27.36 12.42 -20.03
N GLY A 97 27.46 13.24 -18.99
CA GLY A 97 28.07 14.56 -19.05
C GLY A 97 29.61 14.55 -19.11
N GLY A 98 30.25 13.47 -18.67
CA GLY A 98 31.71 13.35 -18.62
C GLY A 98 32.38 13.12 -19.98
N TRP A 99 31.71 12.45 -20.93
CA TRP A 99 32.27 12.24 -22.28
C TRP A 99 32.02 13.41 -23.23
N ALA A 100 30.98 14.21 -23.00
CA ALA A 100 30.66 15.39 -23.83
C ALA A 100 31.50 16.63 -23.50
N ASN A 101 32.23 16.64 -22.38
CA ASN A 101 33.13 17.72 -21.96
C ASN A 101 34.62 17.37 -22.15
N ALA A 102 34.92 16.26 -22.83
CA ALA A 102 36.28 15.77 -23.11
C ALA A 102 36.62 15.76 -24.61
N GLY A 103 35.85 16.49 -25.43
CA GLY A 103 36.07 16.67 -26.86
C GLY A 103 36.48 18.09 -27.22
#